data_AF-S4PW15-F1
#
_entry.id   AF-S4PW15-F1
#
_cell.length_a   1.000
_cell.length_b   1.000
_cell.length_c   1.000
_cell.angle_alpha   90.00
_cell.angle_beta   90.00
_cell.angle_gamma   90.00
#
_symmetry.space_group_name_H-M   'P 1'
#
loop_
_entity.id
_entity.type
_entity.pdbx_description
1 polymer ?
#
loop_
_entity_poly.entity_id
_entity_poly.type
_entity_poly.pdbx_seq_one_letter_code
_entity_poly.pdbx_strand_id
1 'polypeptide(L)'
;MKFIAAIIEVLEIAIKTICVRPISIDDLDVIKDHITYIMELKEKYKINMLLSEFSSQSPSEIALIMLRRCYTEDLEVFLQESLPSYTSRHLLEIDDTLRSFVESEAASSGGCIDGNRLKMLLNSFHSPTN
;
A
#
# COMPACT_ATOMS: atom_id res chain seq x y z
N MET A 1 15.83 5.79 -8.65
CA MET A 1 15.96 5.38 -10.06
C MET A 1 16.97 4.26 -10.33
N LYS A 2 18.12 4.20 -9.63
CA LYS A 2 19.14 3.14 -9.85
C LYS A 2 18.62 1.69 -9.68
N PHE A 3 17.68 1.47 -8.77
CA PHE A 3 17.12 0.13 -8.48
C PHE A 3 16.19 -0.38 -9.59
N ILE A 4 15.39 0.51 -10.18
CA ILE A 4 14.49 0.17 -11.30
C ILE A 4 15.31 -0.17 -12.55
N ALA A 5 16.41 0.55 -12.79
CA ALA A 5 17.32 0.25 -13.88
C ALA A 5 17.95 -1.15 -13.74
N ALA A 6 18.34 -1.55 -12.54
CA ALA A 6 18.87 -2.89 -12.27
C ALA A 6 17.83 -4.00 -12.49
N ILE A 7 16.57 -3.76 -12.10
CA ILE A 7 15.46 -4.72 -12.36
C ILE A 7 15.19 -4.85 -13.86
N ILE A 8 15.16 -3.73 -14.60
CA ILE A 8 14.98 -3.73 -16.06
C ILE A 8 16.13 -4.47 -16.74
N GLU A 9 17.38 -4.22 -16.33
CA GLU A 9 18.57 -4.87 -16.89
C GLU A 9 18.52 -6.40 -16.68
N VAL A 10 18.15 -6.87 -15.49
CA VAL A 10 17.98 -8.30 -15.20
C VAL A 10 16.86 -8.92 -16.04
N LEU A 11 15.72 -8.22 -16.19
CA LEU A 11 14.61 -8.68 -17.03
C LEU A 11 14.97 -8.75 -18.51
N GLU A 12 15.69 -7.75 -19.03
CA GLU A 12 16.15 -7.74 -20.43
C GLU A 12 17.15 -8.84 -20.73
N ILE A 13 18.06 -9.14 -19.79
CA ILE A 13 19.01 -10.26 -19.90
C ILE A 13 18.25 -11.59 -19.86
N ALA A 14 17.28 -11.74 -18.96
CA ALA A 14 16.46 -12.95 -18.87
C ALA A 14 15.68 -13.19 -20.17
N ILE A 15 15.01 -12.16 -20.73
CA ILE A 15 14.25 -12.24 -22.00
C ILE A 15 15.16 -12.65 -23.17
N LYS A 16 16.35 -12.07 -23.28
CA LYS A 16 17.32 -12.43 -24.34
C LYS A 16 17.81 -13.87 -24.20
N THR A 17 17.91 -14.38 -22.98
CA THR A 17 18.36 -15.76 -22.69
C THR A 17 17.26 -16.79 -22.96
N ILE A 18 15.99 -16.45 -22.66
CA ILE A 18 14.80 -17.27 -22.90
C ILE A 18 14.62 -17.60 -24.40
N CYS A 19 14.95 -16.66 -25.30
CA CYS A 19 14.73 -16.84 -26.74
C CYS A 19 15.72 -17.81 -27.44
N VAL A 20 16.79 -18.28 -26.78
CA VAL A 20 17.89 -18.98 -27.46
C VAL A 20 18.09 -20.44 -26.99
N ARG A 21 17.59 -20.83 -25.81
CA ARG A 21 17.66 -22.23 -25.33
C ARG A 21 16.43 -22.62 -24.51
N PRO A 22 16.00 -23.90 -24.54
CA PRO A 22 15.06 -24.42 -23.56
C PRO A 22 15.66 -24.24 -22.16
N ILE A 23 14.93 -23.52 -21.30
CA ILE A 23 15.29 -23.26 -19.91
C ILE A 23 14.98 -24.52 -19.12
N SER A 24 15.88 -24.93 -18.23
CA SER A 24 15.61 -26.06 -17.34
C SER A 24 14.48 -25.70 -16.37
N ILE A 25 13.74 -26.70 -15.89
CA ILE A 25 12.69 -26.46 -14.87
C ILE A 25 13.30 -25.82 -13.62
N ASP A 26 14.51 -26.24 -13.24
CA ASP A 26 15.25 -25.69 -12.11
C ASP A 26 15.56 -24.18 -12.29
N ASP A 27 15.99 -23.77 -13.49
CA ASP A 27 16.23 -22.36 -13.81
C ASP A 27 14.93 -21.54 -13.80
N LEU A 28 13.81 -22.13 -14.21
CA LEU A 28 12.50 -21.50 -14.18
C LEU A 28 12.02 -21.27 -12.74
N ASP A 29 12.24 -22.23 -11.86
CA ASP A 29 11.91 -22.14 -10.43
C ASP A 29 12.73 -21.05 -9.75
N VAL A 30 14.04 -20.97 -10.04
CA VAL A 30 14.89 -19.88 -9.54
C VAL A 30 14.42 -18.50 -10.00
N ILE A 31 14.00 -18.37 -11.27
CA ILE A 31 13.43 -17.11 -11.78
C ILE A 31 12.13 -16.76 -11.05
N LYS A 32 11.27 -17.74 -10.79
CA LYS A 32 10.01 -17.55 -10.07
C LYS A 32 10.23 -17.10 -8.62
N ASP A 33 11.21 -17.68 -7.94
CA ASP A 33 11.59 -17.27 -6.58
C ASP A 33 12.10 -15.83 -6.56
N HIS A 34 12.94 -15.45 -7.53
CA HIS A 34 13.42 -14.07 -7.66
C HIS A 34 12.28 -13.07 -7.94
N ILE A 35 11.34 -13.42 -8.82
CA ILE A 35 10.17 -12.57 -9.10
C ILE A 35 9.34 -12.38 -7.83
N THR A 36 9.10 -13.46 -7.09
CA THR A 36 8.35 -13.43 -5.82
C THR A 36 9.05 -12.52 -4.82
N TYR A 37 10.37 -12.68 -4.66
CA TYR A 37 11.17 -11.83 -3.77
C TYR A 37 11.13 -10.35 -4.18
N ILE A 38 11.20 -10.02 -5.48
CA ILE A 38 11.09 -8.64 -5.97
C ILE A 38 9.70 -8.06 -5.65
N MET A 39 8.64 -8.85 -5.80
CA MET A 39 7.29 -8.42 -5.44
C MET A 39 7.17 -8.12 -3.94
N GLU A 40 7.72 -8.97 -3.08
CA GLU A 40 7.75 -8.73 -1.62
C GLU A 40 8.53 -7.46 -1.26
N LEU A 41 9.69 -7.24 -1.89
CA LEU A 41 10.49 -6.03 -1.67
C LEU A 41 9.74 -4.76 -2.11
N LYS A 42 9.04 -4.83 -3.24
CA LYS A 42 8.22 -3.72 -3.75
C LYS A 42 7.13 -3.34 -2.74
N GLU A 43 6.45 -4.34 -2.17
CA GLU A 43 5.39 -4.09 -1.19
C GLU A 43 5.94 -3.49 0.11
N LYS A 44 7.05 -4.05 0.63
CA LYS A 44 7.76 -3.48 1.79
C LYS A 44 8.21 -2.05 1.55
N TYR A 45 8.71 -1.73 0.35
CA TYR A 45 9.13 -0.37 0.01
C TYR A 45 7.95 0.61 -0.02
N LYS A 46 6.81 0.19 -0.57
CA LYS A 46 5.58 0.99 -0.58
C LYS A 46 5.10 1.32 0.83
N ILE A 47 5.07 0.32 1.71
CA ILE A 47 4.73 0.50 3.14
C ILE A 47 5.70 1.48 3.80
N ASN A 48 7.01 1.30 3.60
CA ASN A 48 8.02 2.17 4.19
C ASN A 48 7.94 3.63 3.69
N MET A 49 7.64 3.85 2.41
CA MET A 49 7.39 5.21 1.91
C MET A 49 6.19 5.84 2.61
N LEU A 50 5.09 5.10 2.73
CA LEU A 50 3.87 5.59 3.37
C LEU A 50 4.12 5.97 4.84
N LEU A 51 4.83 5.12 5.58
CA LEU A 51 5.23 5.39 6.97
C LEU A 51 6.18 6.59 7.07
N SER A 52 7.10 6.73 6.11
CA SER A 52 8.00 7.89 6.04
C SER A 52 7.24 9.19 5.79
N GLU A 53 6.19 9.17 4.97
CA GLU A 53 5.33 10.33 4.73
C GLU A 53 4.61 10.74 6.01
N PHE A 54 4.06 9.77 6.74
CA PHE A 54 3.36 10.03 8.00
C PHE A 54 4.25 10.62 9.09
N SER A 55 5.55 10.31 9.10
CA SER A 55 6.48 10.78 10.14
C SER A 55 6.56 12.31 10.30
N SER A 56 6.12 13.07 9.29
CA SER A 56 6.14 14.54 9.27
C SER A 56 4.75 15.18 9.43
N GLN A 57 3.70 14.37 9.62
CA GLN A 57 2.30 14.80 9.58
C GLN A 57 1.67 14.69 10.97
N SER A 58 0.68 15.53 11.24
CA SER A 58 -0.17 15.41 12.43
C SER A 58 -1.12 14.20 12.31
N PRO A 59 -1.65 13.67 13.43
CA PRO A 59 -2.61 12.56 13.42
C PRO A 59 -3.81 12.77 12.48
N SER A 60 -4.42 13.97 12.47
CA SER A 60 -5.54 14.28 11.58
C SER A 60 -5.12 14.30 10.11
N GLU A 61 -3.93 14.83 9.79
CA GLU A 61 -3.39 14.80 8.42
C GLU A 61 -3.10 13.38 7.96
N ILE A 62 -2.53 12.54 8.82
CA ILE A 62 -2.31 11.13 8.54
C ILE A 62 -3.64 10.44 8.23
N ALA A 63 -4.66 10.62 9.07
CA ALA A 63 -5.97 10.02 8.86
C ALA A 63 -6.61 10.46 7.52
N LEU A 64 -6.47 11.73 7.13
CA LEU A 64 -6.93 12.23 5.83
C LEU A 64 -6.16 11.62 4.64
N ILE A 65 -4.83 11.55 4.74
CA ILE A 65 -3.99 10.92 3.70
C ILE A 65 -4.40 9.46 3.52
N MET A 66 -4.62 8.75 4.62
CA MET A 66 -5.00 7.34 4.61
C MET A 66 -6.39 7.13 4.02
N LEU A 67 -7.36 7.97 4.39
CA LEU A 67 -8.70 7.94 3.79
C LEU A 67 -8.61 8.17 2.29
N ARG A 68 -7.94 9.23 1.85
CA ARG A 68 -7.78 9.55 0.43
C ARG A 68 -7.15 8.40 -0.35
N ARG A 69 -6.06 7.81 0.16
CA ARG A 69 -5.38 6.71 -0.53
C ARG A 69 -6.17 5.40 -0.49
N CYS A 70 -7.02 5.19 0.51
CA CYS A 70 -7.96 4.06 0.52
C CYS A 70 -8.91 4.10 -0.69
N TYR A 71 -9.23 5.30 -1.20
CA TYR A 71 -10.05 5.48 -2.41
C TYR A 71 -9.27 5.38 -3.71
N THR A 72 -7.96 5.67 -3.71
CA THR A 72 -7.17 5.80 -4.96
C THR A 72 -6.11 4.72 -5.17
N GLU A 73 -5.75 3.98 -4.13
CA GLU A 73 -4.67 3.00 -4.14
C GLU A 73 -5.11 1.65 -3.55
N ASP A 74 -4.47 0.56 -4.01
CA ASP A 74 -4.61 -0.74 -3.35
C ASP A 74 -3.74 -0.78 -2.10
N LEU A 75 -4.34 -0.66 -0.92
CA LEU A 75 -3.66 -0.65 0.37
C LEU A 75 -3.96 -1.88 1.23
N GLU A 76 -4.54 -2.93 0.66
CA GLU A 76 -5.10 -4.05 1.44
C GLU A 76 -4.07 -4.68 2.40
N VAL A 77 -2.86 -4.99 1.92
CA VAL A 77 -1.77 -5.55 2.74
C VAL A 77 -1.39 -4.60 3.89
N PHE A 78 -1.28 -3.31 3.61
CA PHE A 78 -0.99 -2.32 4.65
C PHE A 78 -2.12 -2.22 5.69
N LEU A 79 -3.38 -2.18 5.23
CA LEU A 79 -4.57 -2.10 6.09
C LEU A 79 -4.69 -3.32 7.02
N GLN A 80 -4.25 -4.51 6.58
CA GLN A 80 -4.30 -5.73 7.38
C GLN A 80 -3.11 -5.85 8.35
N GLU A 81 -1.89 -5.61 7.87
CA GLU A 81 -0.68 -6.00 8.61
C GLU A 81 -0.05 -4.85 9.40
N SER A 82 -0.09 -3.62 8.86
CA SER A 82 0.68 -2.49 9.39
C SER A 82 -0.19 -1.47 10.13
N LEU A 83 -1.42 -1.26 9.64
CA LEU A 83 -2.34 -0.25 10.14
C LEU A 83 -2.66 -0.40 11.64
N PRO A 84 -3.04 -1.58 12.17
CA PRO A 84 -3.42 -1.68 13.60
C PRO A 84 -2.26 -1.34 14.55
N SER A 85 -1.05 -1.75 14.18
CA SER A 85 0.16 -1.41 14.94
C SER A 85 0.50 0.08 14.86
N TYR A 86 0.14 0.73 13.76
CA TYR A 86 0.37 2.16 13.58
C TYR A 86 -0.65 3.01 14.35
N THR A 87 -1.94 2.72 14.21
CA THR A 87 -3.00 3.52 14.86
C THR A 87 -2.98 3.41 16.38
N SER A 88 -2.62 2.24 16.93
CA SER A 88 -2.44 2.05 18.37
C SER A 88 -1.29 2.89 18.96
N ARG A 89 -0.26 3.20 18.18
CA ARG A 89 0.88 4.03 18.63
C ARG A 89 0.62 5.53 18.49
N HIS A 90 -0.14 5.92 17.46
CA HIS A 90 -0.31 7.31 17.07
C HIS A 90 -1.68 7.90 17.43
N LEU A 91 -2.58 7.10 18.03
CA LEU A 91 -3.90 7.52 18.52
C LEU A 91 -4.66 8.36 17.47
N LEU A 92 -4.81 7.81 16.27
CA LEU A 92 -5.55 8.47 15.20
C LEU A 92 -7.04 8.50 15.56
N GLU A 93 -7.63 9.69 15.66
CA GLU A 93 -9.03 9.90 16.02
C GLU A 93 -9.88 10.31 14.80
N ILE A 94 -11.15 9.92 14.79
CA ILE A 94 -12.12 10.44 13.82
C ILE A 94 -12.68 11.78 14.34
N ASP A 95 -12.22 12.87 13.74
CA ASP A 95 -12.75 14.23 13.96
C ASP A 95 -13.80 14.62 12.90
N ASP A 96 -14.39 15.80 13.08
CA ASP A 96 -15.40 16.34 12.16
C ASP A 96 -14.86 16.62 10.75
N THR A 97 -13.55 16.90 10.63
CA THR A 97 -12.87 17.12 9.34
C THR A 97 -12.84 15.82 8.54
N LEU A 98 -12.48 14.71 9.20
CA LEU A 98 -12.47 13.38 8.60
C LEU A 98 -13.87 12.93 8.20
N ARG A 99 -14.88 13.23 9.03
CA ARG A 99 -16.29 12.93 8.71
C ARG A 99 -16.75 13.66 7.45
N SER A 100 -16.49 14.97 7.39
CA SER A 100 -16.80 15.81 6.22
C SER A 100 -16.08 15.32 4.95
N PHE A 101 -14.83 14.87 5.07
CA PHE A 101 -14.10 14.28 3.96
C PHE A 101 -14.75 13.00 3.43
N VAL A 102 -15.14 12.08 4.31
CA VAL A 102 -15.83 10.84 3.92
C VAL A 102 -17.16 11.14 3.21
N GLU A 103 -17.93 12.09 3.72
CA GLU A 103 -19.20 12.52 3.11
C GLU A 103 -18.97 13.14 1.72
N SER A 104 -17.94 13.98 1.58
CA SER A 104 -17.55 14.59 0.31
C SER A 104 -17.11 13.54 -0.73
N GLU A 105 -16.26 12.58 -0.34
CA GLU A 105 -15.79 11.54 -1.25
C GLU A 105 -16.92 10.57 -1.65
N ALA A 106 -17.86 10.27 -0.74
CA ALA A 106 -19.04 9.48 -1.06
C ALA A 106 -19.94 10.18 -2.09
N ALA A 107 -20.07 11.51 -1.99
CA ALA A 107 -20.83 12.31 -2.96
C ALA A 107 -20.11 12.43 -4.31
N SER A 108 -18.78 12.56 -4.34
CA SER A 108 -17.99 12.74 -5.57
C SER A 108 -17.80 11.44 -6.36
N SER A 109 -17.67 10.30 -5.68
CA SER A 109 -17.45 8.97 -6.28
C SER A 109 -18.72 8.29 -6.79
N GLY A 110 -19.89 8.95 -6.69
CA GLY A 110 -21.18 8.35 -7.06
C GLY A 110 -21.56 7.13 -6.21
N GLY A 111 -21.03 7.03 -4.98
CA GLY A 111 -21.28 5.92 -4.06
C GLY A 111 -20.47 4.65 -4.33
N CYS A 112 -19.54 4.64 -5.30
CA CYS A 112 -18.70 3.49 -5.61
C CYS A 112 -17.46 3.46 -4.70
N ILE A 113 -17.69 3.28 -3.41
CA ILE A 113 -16.63 3.18 -2.39
C ILE A 113 -16.29 1.72 -2.15
N ASP A 114 -15.00 1.39 -2.07
CA ASP A 114 -14.56 0.11 -1.51
C ASP A 114 -14.89 0.08 0.00
N GLY A 115 -16.12 -0.34 0.29
CA GLY A 115 -16.66 -0.34 1.64
C GLY A 115 -15.92 -1.27 2.60
N ASN A 116 -15.24 -2.30 2.08
CA ASN A 116 -14.46 -3.21 2.92
C ASN A 116 -13.19 -2.53 3.42
N ARG A 117 -12.44 -1.89 2.53
CA ARG A 117 -11.22 -1.16 2.89
C ARG A 117 -11.51 0.07 3.74
N LEU A 118 -12.56 0.82 3.41
CA LEU A 118 -12.99 1.95 4.23
C LEU A 118 -13.39 1.48 5.64
N LYS A 119 -14.14 0.39 5.76
CA LYS A 119 -14.53 -0.17 7.05
C LYS A 119 -13.32 -0.61 7.88
N MET A 120 -12.34 -1.27 7.26
CA MET A 120 -11.09 -1.64 7.94
C MET A 120 -10.34 -0.41 8.47
N LEU A 121 -10.26 0.64 7.65
CA LEU A 121 -9.61 1.88 8.04
C LEU A 121 -10.33 2.57 9.21
N LEU A 122 -11.65 2.76 9.11
CA LEU A 122 -12.43 3.41 10.16
C LEU A 122 -12.44 2.61 11.47
N ASN A 123 -12.47 1.28 11.41
CA ASN A 123 -12.37 0.42 12.59
C ASN A 123 -11.01 0.52 13.31
N SER A 124 -9.97 0.96 12.61
CA SER A 124 -8.63 1.11 13.18
C SER A 124 -8.43 2.47 13.90
N PHE A 125 -9.30 3.44 13.62
CA PHE A 125 -9.26 4.76 14.24
C PHE A 125 -9.99 4.73 15.59
N HIS A 126 -9.47 5.50 16.53
CA HIS A 126 -10.07 5.66 17.84
C HIS A 126 -11.31 6.55 17.69
N SER A 127 -12.43 6.09 18.24
CA SER A 127 -13.57 6.98 18.44
C SER A 127 -13.24 7.85 19.64
N PRO A 128 -13.41 9.18 19.58
CA PRO A 128 -13.31 10.00 20.78
C PRO A 128 -14.30 9.45 21.81
N THR A 129 -13.79 9.12 23.00
CA THR A 129 -14.65 8.83 24.14
C THR A 129 -15.28 10.15 24.56
N ASN A 130 -16.59 10.27 24.35
CA ASN A 130 -17.42 11.37 24.88
C ASN A 130 -17.14 11.63 26.36
#